data_AF-W4CLW9-F1
#
_entry.id   AF-W4CLW9-F1
#
_cell.length_a   1.000
_cell.length_b   1.000
_cell.length_c   1.000
_cell.angle_alpha   90.00
_cell.angle_beta   90.00
_cell.angle_gamma   90.00
#
_symmetry.space_group_name_H-M   'P 1'
#
loop_
_entity.id
_entity.type
_entity.pdbx_description
1 polymer ?
#
loop_
_entity_poly.entity_id
_entity_poly.type
_entity_poly.pdbx_seq_one_letter_code
_entity_poly.pdbx_strand_id
1 'polypeptide(L)'
;MRSQLNRELSGIVFLILALGASVLIGKEMSFAVLAIIVLLAQLGIYTFHFKKRGKLFWLYAVALITEILFLATKEFWIFAFAILLLIVAGVWNVYFAGEVRKSGKVFLVVRRVLFGIVALVASVVWIVNLYVQPITGSVTLPAELTAEINNDQLDSSTTMLDNIEKMNSFGSRTTGSEGHNQFIAWLQQQVTDMGLTVYRDKYTFDRWEEKNSSVILDNQEIHVSSAFPYSGETDTNGVTGEFVYTKPGKYEEAKGKIAVVEIKNFKNFPMALVMNIREKFRAPGGIPSDEGDLVLTTALKHAKLDEAKEQGVRAVIIVWDGVSDEKAEKQYLPFTEHYFGIPAVWVNKTDGQKVVNAAKEHKAGTVILEAETQKDAPTESFYVKIEGKNKKESIIVNTHTDGVNVVEEDGAIGMLSMIRYLQQQEQPERTMIFTFVTGHFRLPEFKGTSQATSTWMQAHPELWDGKDGHLKAVAGLTVEHLGSLEWKDNASGQYAPTGKISTEFTYAGNERMEAIWMKAVEDRNNTRTVILRGHNKFQFGESQPLFNAGIPMIGLIPMPDYLLVDSADREMDKFDVNLMHEQVGSLLKALQLMDLTETTELGTADKYSFFFGRTK
;
A
#
# COMPACT_ATOMS: atom_id res chain seq x y z
N MET A 1 -56.72 11.37 3.44
CA MET A 1 -56.49 10.14 2.66
C MET A 1 -55.56 10.37 1.47
N ARG A 2 -55.88 11.23 0.48
CA ARG A 2 -55.00 11.52 -0.68
C ARG A 2 -53.59 12.04 -0.32
N SER A 3 -53.47 12.90 0.69
CA SER A 3 -52.17 13.44 1.14
C SER A 3 -51.28 12.40 1.84
N GLN A 4 -51.87 11.39 2.47
CA GLN A 4 -51.14 10.32 3.15
C GLN A 4 -50.64 9.29 2.14
N LEU A 5 -51.49 8.91 1.18
CA LEU A 5 -51.13 8.00 0.09
C LEU A 5 -49.97 8.56 -0.75
N ASN A 6 -50.01 9.85 -1.11
CA ASN A 6 -48.91 10.49 -1.84
C ASN A 6 -47.59 10.51 -1.05
N ARG A 7 -47.64 10.65 0.28
CA ARG A 7 -46.44 10.66 1.13
C ARG A 7 -45.81 9.27 1.22
N GLU A 8 -46.62 8.24 1.46
CA GLU A 8 -46.15 6.85 1.50
C GLU A 8 -45.56 6.40 0.16
N LEU A 9 -46.21 6.72 -0.97
CA LEU A 9 -45.67 6.44 -2.30
C LEU A 9 -44.36 7.19 -2.57
N SER A 10 -44.27 8.48 -2.22
CA SER A 10 -43.03 9.25 -2.44
C SER A 10 -41.86 8.74 -1.59
N GLY A 11 -42.11 8.29 -0.36
CA GLY A 11 -41.08 7.67 0.48
C GLY A 11 -40.57 6.36 -0.10
N ILE A 12 -41.45 5.51 -0.63
CA ILE A 12 -41.09 4.27 -1.31
C ILE A 12 -40.26 4.54 -2.57
N VAL A 13 -40.64 5.55 -3.38
CA VAL A 13 -39.88 5.92 -4.58
C VAL A 13 -38.45 6.37 -4.25
N PHE A 14 -38.25 7.16 -3.19
CA PHE A 14 -36.89 7.54 -2.78
C PHE A 14 -36.06 6.35 -2.30
N LEU A 15 -36.68 5.39 -1.62
CA LEU A 15 -36.00 4.16 -1.21
C LEU A 15 -35.64 3.29 -2.43
N ILE A 16 -36.52 3.21 -3.44
CA ILE A 16 -36.24 2.49 -4.70
C ILE A 16 -35.11 3.17 -5.47
N LEU A 17 -35.10 4.50 -5.55
CA LEU A 17 -34.03 5.25 -6.22
C LEU A 17 -32.70 5.08 -5.49
N ALA A 18 -32.69 5.18 -4.17
CA ALA A 18 -31.51 4.92 -3.35
C ALA A 18 -31.02 3.47 -3.54
N LEU A 19 -31.93 2.49 -3.56
CA LEU A 19 -31.61 1.09 -3.78
C LEU A 19 -31.02 0.86 -5.18
N GLY A 20 -31.65 1.38 -6.23
CA GLY A 20 -31.18 1.24 -7.60
C GLY A 20 -29.83 1.91 -7.82
N ALA A 21 -29.64 3.12 -7.27
CA ALA A 21 -28.38 3.86 -7.28
C ALA A 21 -27.25 3.11 -6.56
N SER A 22 -27.60 2.31 -5.54
CA SER A 22 -26.62 1.54 -4.74
C SER A 22 -26.29 0.17 -5.34
N VAL A 23 -27.18 -0.41 -6.15
CA VAL A 23 -27.05 -1.78 -6.66
C VAL A 23 -26.54 -1.82 -8.10
N LEU A 24 -26.83 -0.81 -8.93
CA LEU A 24 -26.51 -0.82 -10.36
C LEU A 24 -25.29 0.07 -10.66
N ILE A 25 -24.10 -0.50 -10.45
CA ILE A 25 -22.80 0.13 -10.76
C ILE A 25 -22.71 0.45 -12.27
N GLY A 26 -22.20 1.63 -12.61
CA GLY A 26 -22.12 2.15 -13.99
C GLY A 26 -23.39 2.86 -14.47
N LYS A 27 -24.42 2.99 -13.63
CA LYS A 27 -25.66 3.73 -13.91
C LYS A 27 -25.88 4.93 -12.99
N GLU A 28 -24.85 5.36 -12.27
CA GLU A 28 -24.91 6.39 -11.22
C GLU A 28 -25.50 7.70 -11.77
N MET A 29 -25.06 8.14 -12.95
CA MET A 29 -25.60 9.34 -13.59
C MET A 29 -27.08 9.21 -13.96
N SER A 30 -27.52 8.02 -14.39
CA SER A 30 -28.93 7.79 -14.71
C SER A 30 -29.81 7.86 -13.45
N PHE A 31 -29.33 7.32 -12.34
CA PHE A 31 -30.04 7.39 -11.07
C PHE A 31 -30.04 8.80 -10.46
N ALA A 32 -28.94 9.53 -10.56
CA ALA A 32 -28.88 10.93 -10.13
C ALA A 32 -29.88 11.81 -10.91
N VAL A 33 -29.99 11.63 -12.23
CA VAL A 33 -30.98 12.34 -13.06
C VAL A 33 -32.41 11.97 -12.66
N LEU A 34 -32.70 10.69 -12.44
CA LEU A 34 -34.02 10.25 -11.96
C LEU A 34 -34.35 10.83 -10.57
N ALA A 35 -33.37 10.86 -9.66
CA ALA A 35 -33.51 11.46 -8.33
C ALA A 35 -33.81 12.96 -8.41
N ILE A 36 -33.10 13.71 -9.26
CA ILE A 36 -33.35 15.13 -9.51
C ILE A 36 -34.80 15.37 -9.96
N ILE A 37 -35.29 14.58 -10.94
CA ILE A 37 -36.66 14.72 -11.45
C ILE A 37 -37.68 14.52 -10.32
N VAL A 38 -37.52 13.46 -9.52
CA VAL A 38 -38.43 13.18 -8.41
C VAL A 38 -38.34 14.25 -7.32
N LEU A 39 -37.14 14.71 -6.97
CA LEU A 39 -36.92 15.77 -5.97
C LEU A 39 -37.54 17.11 -6.40
N LEU A 40 -37.40 17.49 -7.67
CA LEU A 40 -38.05 18.68 -8.24
C LEU A 40 -39.58 18.58 -8.17
N ALA A 41 -40.14 17.41 -8.51
CA ALA A 41 -41.58 17.19 -8.41
C ALA A 41 -42.08 17.34 -6.96
N GLN A 42 -41.35 16.78 -5.99
CA GLN A 42 -41.69 16.88 -4.56
C GLN A 42 -41.54 18.30 -4.02
N LEU A 43 -40.50 19.03 -4.39
CA LEU A 43 -40.33 20.43 -4.05
C LEU A 43 -41.46 21.29 -4.65
N GLY A 44 -41.87 21.01 -5.89
CA GLY A 44 -43.03 21.63 -6.52
C GLY A 44 -44.32 21.40 -5.71
N ILE A 45 -44.63 20.15 -5.36
CA ILE A 45 -45.79 19.81 -4.52
C ILE A 45 -45.73 20.55 -3.17
N TYR A 46 -44.57 20.58 -2.51
CA TYR A 46 -44.42 21.31 -1.26
C TYR A 46 -44.64 22.83 -1.43
N THR A 47 -44.15 23.41 -2.51
CA THR A 47 -44.23 24.86 -2.75
C THR A 47 -45.65 25.30 -3.12
N PHE A 48 -46.36 24.51 -3.93
CA PHE A 48 -47.72 24.86 -4.40
C PHE A 48 -48.84 24.42 -3.46
N HIS A 49 -48.63 23.34 -2.69
CA HIS A 49 -49.70 22.74 -1.87
C HIS A 49 -49.55 22.98 -0.36
N PHE A 50 -48.34 23.24 0.14
CA PHE A 50 -48.09 23.46 1.56
C PHE A 50 -47.54 24.88 1.82
N LYS A 51 -48.36 25.74 2.45
CA LYS A 51 -48.03 27.16 2.73
C LYS A 51 -46.82 27.40 3.66
N LYS A 52 -46.17 26.36 4.20
CA LYS A 52 -44.97 26.46 5.05
C LYS A 52 -43.88 25.48 4.60
N ARG A 53 -42.65 26.01 4.45
CA ARG A 53 -41.43 25.22 4.19
C ARG A 53 -40.95 24.55 5.49
N GLY A 54 -41.30 23.28 5.68
CA GLY A 54 -40.87 22.48 6.82
C GLY A 54 -39.49 21.83 6.64
N LYS A 55 -39.02 21.07 7.64
CA LYS A 55 -37.73 20.35 7.59
C LYS A 55 -37.57 19.45 6.36
N LEU A 56 -38.64 18.79 5.92
CA LEU A 56 -38.62 17.90 4.76
C LEU A 56 -38.40 18.67 3.43
N PHE A 57 -38.88 19.91 3.34
CA PHE A 57 -38.61 20.77 2.17
C PHE A 57 -37.11 21.04 2.02
N TRP A 58 -36.45 21.40 3.13
CA TRP A 58 -35.01 21.67 3.13
C TRP A 58 -34.20 20.39 2.87
N LEU A 59 -34.63 19.24 3.39
CA LEU A 59 -33.99 17.96 3.09
C LEU A 59 -34.02 17.64 1.59
N TYR A 60 -35.17 17.84 0.92
CA TYR A 60 -35.25 17.66 -0.53
C TYR A 60 -34.39 18.66 -1.29
N ALA A 61 -34.30 19.91 -0.84
CA ALA A 61 -33.47 20.92 -1.47
C ALA A 61 -31.97 20.58 -1.37
N VAL A 62 -31.51 20.11 -0.21
CA VAL A 62 -30.12 19.69 0.00
C VAL A 62 -29.81 18.42 -0.80
N ALA A 63 -30.72 17.44 -0.83
CA ALA A 63 -30.58 16.25 -1.68
C ALA A 63 -30.45 16.64 -3.15
N LEU A 64 -31.29 17.56 -3.64
CA LEU A 64 -31.26 18.05 -5.01
C LEU A 64 -29.92 18.72 -5.37
N ILE A 65 -29.43 19.62 -4.50
CA ILE A 65 -28.14 20.28 -4.69
C ILE A 65 -27.02 19.25 -4.73
N THR A 66 -27.07 18.24 -3.85
CA THR A 66 -26.04 17.19 -3.77
C THR A 66 -26.01 16.34 -5.05
N GLU A 67 -27.17 15.96 -5.59
CA GLU A 67 -27.25 15.24 -6.88
C GLU A 67 -26.69 16.07 -8.05
N ILE A 68 -26.97 17.38 -8.08
CA ILE A 68 -26.42 18.29 -9.09
C ILE A 68 -24.91 18.43 -8.95
N LEU A 69 -24.41 18.57 -7.71
CA LEU A 69 -22.98 18.62 -7.42
C LEU A 69 -22.27 17.34 -7.85
N PHE A 70 -22.88 16.17 -7.60
CA PHE A 70 -22.35 14.90 -8.07
C PHE A 70 -22.26 14.86 -9.61
N LEU A 71 -23.31 15.27 -10.33
CA LEU A 71 -23.26 15.29 -11.81
C LEU A 71 -22.17 16.23 -12.35
N ALA A 72 -21.87 17.31 -11.64
CA ALA A 72 -20.83 18.27 -12.04
C ALA A 72 -19.41 17.77 -11.75
N THR A 73 -19.17 17.17 -10.59
CA THR A 73 -17.82 16.81 -10.13
C THR A 73 -17.45 15.37 -10.41
N LYS A 74 -18.46 14.49 -10.57
CA LYS A 74 -18.31 13.03 -10.63
C LYS A 74 -17.58 12.45 -9.41
N GLU A 75 -17.61 13.19 -8.29
CA GLU A 75 -16.98 12.81 -7.04
C GLU A 75 -17.85 11.82 -6.29
N PHE A 76 -17.24 10.68 -5.98
CA PHE A 76 -17.98 9.50 -5.56
C PHE A 76 -18.57 9.63 -4.15
N TRP A 77 -17.88 10.35 -3.27
CA TRP A 77 -18.38 10.62 -1.92
C TRP A 77 -19.62 11.52 -1.92
N ILE A 78 -19.76 12.40 -2.92
CA ILE A 78 -20.95 13.26 -3.10
C ILE A 78 -22.14 12.39 -3.50
N PHE A 79 -21.93 11.39 -4.36
CA PHE A 79 -22.96 10.42 -4.71
C PHE A 79 -23.42 9.59 -3.52
N ALA A 80 -22.47 9.06 -2.73
CA ALA A 80 -22.79 8.32 -1.51
C ALA A 80 -23.58 9.19 -0.51
N PHE A 81 -23.23 10.47 -0.40
CA PHE A 81 -23.97 11.43 0.43
C PHE A 81 -25.38 11.71 -0.12
N ALA A 82 -25.54 11.80 -1.45
CA ALA A 82 -26.84 11.96 -2.09
C ALA A 82 -27.77 10.77 -1.80
N ILE A 83 -27.26 9.54 -1.93
CA ILE A 83 -27.99 8.31 -1.58
C ILE A 83 -28.43 8.32 -0.12
N LEU A 84 -27.53 8.71 0.80
CA LEU A 84 -27.87 8.84 2.23
C LEU A 84 -29.02 9.84 2.44
N LEU A 85 -28.99 10.99 1.79
CA LEU A 85 -30.05 11.98 1.88
C LEU A 85 -31.39 11.46 1.33
N LEU A 86 -31.37 10.67 0.25
CA LEU A 86 -32.57 10.00 -0.28
C LEU A 86 -33.16 8.98 0.69
N ILE A 87 -32.32 8.21 1.39
CA ILE A 87 -32.77 7.26 2.42
C ILE A 87 -33.36 8.01 3.61
N VAL A 88 -32.67 9.03 4.11
CA VAL A 88 -33.16 9.88 5.21
C VAL A 88 -34.49 10.52 4.81
N ALA A 89 -34.61 11.00 3.57
CA ALA A 89 -35.84 11.55 3.03
C ALA A 89 -36.97 10.52 2.96
N GLY A 90 -36.70 9.31 2.46
CA GLY A 90 -37.66 8.21 2.40
C GLY A 90 -38.16 7.79 3.79
N VAL A 91 -37.24 7.57 4.73
CA VAL A 91 -37.55 7.20 6.12
C VAL A 91 -38.29 8.33 6.83
N TRP A 92 -37.87 9.58 6.68
CA TRP A 92 -38.55 10.72 7.29
C TRP A 92 -40.01 10.84 6.83
N ASN A 93 -40.24 10.62 5.53
CA ASN A 93 -41.54 10.74 4.92
C ASN A 93 -42.51 9.61 5.34
N VAL A 94 -42.01 8.38 5.47
CA VAL A 94 -42.80 7.21 5.91
C VAL A 94 -43.10 7.26 7.41
N TYR A 95 -42.14 7.69 8.24
CA TYR A 95 -42.24 7.49 9.70
C TYR A 95 -42.55 8.76 10.51
N PHE A 96 -42.22 9.96 10.01
CA PHE A 96 -42.24 11.20 10.81
C PHE A 96 -43.18 12.29 10.28
N ALA A 97 -43.80 12.12 9.12
CA ALA A 97 -44.63 13.16 8.48
C ALA A 97 -46.08 13.27 9.02
N GLY A 98 -46.49 12.47 10.01
CA GLY A 98 -47.80 12.58 10.66
C GLY A 98 -47.76 13.45 11.91
N GLU A 99 -48.59 14.49 11.99
CA GLU A 99 -48.74 15.29 13.21
C GLU A 99 -49.16 14.40 14.40
N VAL A 100 -48.37 14.46 15.46
CA VAL A 100 -48.59 13.80 16.74
C VAL A 100 -49.85 14.39 17.38
N ARG A 101 -50.99 13.70 17.25
CA ARG A 101 -52.19 13.92 18.07
C ARG A 101 -52.70 12.60 18.65
N LYS A 102 -52.18 12.26 19.84
CA LYS A 102 -52.90 11.83 21.05
C LYS A 102 -51.95 11.08 21.99
N SER A 103 -51.93 11.51 23.24
CA SER A 103 -51.20 10.94 24.37
C SER A 103 -51.51 9.45 24.51
N GLY A 104 -50.48 8.60 24.43
CA GLY A 104 -50.61 7.15 24.54
C GLY A 104 -49.62 6.32 23.71
N LYS A 105 -48.72 6.94 22.93
CA LYS A 105 -47.79 6.20 22.04
C LYS A 105 -46.34 6.71 22.03
N VAL A 106 -45.81 7.19 23.15
CA VAL A 106 -44.36 7.48 23.27
C VAL A 106 -43.55 6.22 22.95
N PHE A 107 -43.95 5.07 23.48
CA PHE A 107 -43.31 3.77 23.20
C PHE A 107 -43.37 3.38 21.71
N LEU A 108 -44.47 3.70 21.03
CA LEU A 108 -44.67 3.35 19.61
C LEU A 108 -43.90 4.28 18.66
N VAL A 109 -43.73 5.54 19.05
CA VAL A 109 -42.86 6.51 18.34
C VAL A 109 -41.40 6.15 18.56
N VAL A 110 -40.97 5.88 19.80
CA VAL A 110 -39.60 5.44 20.12
C VAL A 110 -39.25 4.15 19.38
N ARG A 111 -40.15 3.16 19.36
CA ARG A 111 -39.98 1.93 18.58
C ARG A 111 -39.84 2.22 17.08
N ARG A 112 -40.65 3.10 16.50
CA ARG A 112 -40.56 3.47 15.07
C ARG A 112 -39.27 4.22 14.74
N VAL A 113 -38.81 5.11 15.64
CA VAL A 113 -37.52 5.79 15.51
C VAL A 113 -36.36 4.79 15.57
N LEU A 114 -36.39 3.87 16.52
CA LEU A 114 -35.39 2.80 16.63
C LEU A 114 -35.36 1.91 15.38
N PHE A 115 -36.51 1.50 14.85
CA PHE A 115 -36.56 0.75 13.58
C PHE A 115 -36.07 1.56 12.39
N GLY A 116 -36.34 2.87 12.32
CA GLY A 116 -35.82 3.76 11.28
C GLY A 116 -34.29 3.93 11.37
N ILE A 117 -33.73 4.03 12.59
CA ILE A 117 -32.28 4.07 12.82
C ILE A 117 -31.65 2.72 12.46
N VAL A 118 -32.24 1.60 12.88
CA VAL A 118 -31.76 0.26 12.53
C VAL A 118 -31.82 0.03 11.02
N ALA A 119 -32.89 0.46 10.34
CA ALA A 119 -33.00 0.38 8.88
C ALA A 119 -31.97 1.27 8.19
N LEU A 120 -31.74 2.50 8.67
CA LEU A 120 -30.70 3.40 8.16
C LEU A 120 -29.31 2.80 8.34
N VAL A 121 -29.00 2.28 9.53
CA VAL A 121 -27.73 1.62 9.83
C VAL A 121 -27.57 0.35 8.99
N ALA A 122 -28.61 -0.47 8.86
CA ALA A 122 -28.59 -1.65 8.01
C ALA A 122 -28.42 -1.30 6.53
N SER A 123 -29.08 -0.25 6.03
CA SER A 123 -28.90 0.23 4.66
C SER A 123 -27.50 0.82 4.44
N VAL A 124 -26.95 1.57 5.40
CA VAL A 124 -25.57 2.06 5.33
C VAL A 124 -24.59 0.90 5.34
N VAL A 125 -24.75 -0.07 6.23
CA VAL A 125 -23.92 -1.29 6.28
C VAL A 125 -24.06 -2.13 5.00
N TRP A 126 -25.25 -2.21 4.43
CA TRP A 126 -25.53 -2.96 3.20
C TRP A 126 -24.99 -2.25 1.95
N ILE A 127 -25.11 -0.92 1.87
CA ILE A 127 -24.49 -0.07 0.85
C ILE A 127 -22.97 -0.15 0.95
N VAL A 128 -22.41 -0.09 2.17
CA VAL A 128 -20.98 -0.29 2.42
C VAL A 128 -20.55 -1.69 1.96
N ASN A 129 -21.32 -2.74 2.24
CA ASN A 129 -21.00 -4.10 1.81
C ASN A 129 -21.07 -4.26 0.27
N LEU A 130 -22.01 -3.59 -0.41
CA LEU A 130 -22.05 -3.50 -1.87
C LEU A 130 -20.86 -2.71 -2.44
N TYR A 131 -20.42 -1.64 -1.77
CA TYR A 131 -19.25 -0.85 -2.18
C TYR A 131 -17.92 -1.59 -2.09
N VAL A 132 -17.84 -2.55 -1.18
CA VAL A 132 -16.69 -3.44 -1.02
C VAL A 132 -16.60 -4.45 -2.17
N GLN A 133 -17.72 -4.73 -2.84
CA GLN A 133 -17.85 -5.68 -3.95
C GLN A 133 -18.21 -4.91 -5.25
N PRO A 134 -17.26 -4.33 -5.99
CA PRO A 134 -17.57 -4.03 -7.37
C PRO A 134 -17.97 -5.36 -8.02
N ILE A 135 -19.23 -5.44 -8.46
CA ILE A 135 -19.69 -6.46 -9.39
C ILE A 135 -19.10 -6.09 -10.75
N THR A 136 -17.77 -6.10 -10.84
CA THR A 136 -17.07 -6.15 -12.10
C THR A 136 -17.07 -7.62 -12.48
N GLY A 137 -17.70 -7.94 -13.61
CA GLY A 137 -17.76 -9.32 -14.08
C GLY A 137 -16.34 -9.84 -14.34
N SER A 138 -16.11 -11.12 -14.06
CA SER A 138 -14.85 -11.75 -14.43
C SER A 138 -14.60 -11.58 -15.91
N VAL A 139 -13.38 -11.17 -16.26
CA VAL A 139 -12.96 -11.04 -17.65
C VAL A 139 -12.34 -12.36 -18.09
N THR A 140 -12.91 -12.96 -19.13
CA THR A 140 -12.28 -14.09 -19.81
C THR A 140 -11.37 -13.55 -20.90
N LEU A 141 -10.09 -13.93 -20.86
CA LEU A 141 -9.17 -13.62 -21.94
C LEU A 141 -9.54 -14.45 -23.19
N PRO A 142 -9.33 -13.92 -24.41
CA PRO A 142 -9.47 -14.70 -25.63
C PRO A 142 -8.59 -15.97 -25.56
N ALA A 143 -9.09 -17.10 -26.08
CA ALA A 143 -8.40 -18.39 -25.97
C ALA A 143 -7.08 -18.40 -26.77
N GLU A 144 -7.03 -17.59 -27.82
CA GLU A 144 -5.88 -17.33 -28.68
C GLU A 144 -4.82 -16.42 -28.03
N LEU A 145 -5.16 -15.70 -26.96
CA LEU A 145 -4.22 -14.85 -26.25
C LEU A 145 -3.34 -15.73 -25.33
N THR A 146 -2.22 -16.17 -25.89
CA THR A 146 -1.24 -17.00 -25.20
C THR A 146 0.12 -16.33 -25.16
N ALA A 147 0.90 -16.70 -24.15
CA ALA A 147 2.30 -16.33 -24.01
C ALA A 147 3.00 -17.54 -23.38
N GLU A 148 4.05 -18.02 -24.01
CA GLU A 148 4.86 -19.13 -23.54
C GLU A 148 6.30 -18.65 -23.39
N ILE A 149 6.90 -18.92 -22.23
CA ILE A 149 8.28 -18.54 -21.96
C ILE A 149 9.16 -19.74 -22.30
N ASN A 150 10.07 -19.53 -23.25
CA ASN A 150 11.10 -20.49 -23.56
C ASN A 150 12.16 -20.47 -22.45
N ASN A 151 12.11 -21.46 -21.55
CA ASN A 151 13.05 -21.57 -20.43
C ASN A 151 14.51 -21.75 -20.87
N ASP A 152 14.78 -22.19 -22.11
CA ASP A 152 16.16 -22.29 -22.62
C ASP A 152 16.74 -20.90 -22.98
N GLN A 153 15.88 -19.89 -23.15
CA GLN A 153 16.26 -18.51 -23.44
C GLN A 153 16.18 -17.58 -22.23
N LEU A 154 15.39 -17.96 -21.21
CA LEU A 154 15.38 -17.30 -19.91
C LEU A 154 16.70 -17.62 -19.19
N ASP A 155 17.20 -16.69 -18.38
CA ASP A 155 18.39 -17.00 -17.58
C ASP A 155 18.10 -18.20 -16.69
N SER A 156 19.04 -19.15 -16.64
CA SER A 156 18.92 -20.29 -15.74
C SER A 156 18.92 -19.84 -14.28
N SER A 157 18.36 -20.66 -13.38
CA SER A 157 18.45 -20.43 -11.93
C SER A 157 19.89 -20.21 -11.46
N THR A 158 20.88 -20.87 -12.07
CA THR A 158 22.31 -20.65 -11.78
C THR A 158 22.75 -19.24 -12.13
N THR A 159 22.38 -18.74 -13.32
CA THR A 159 22.72 -17.37 -13.74
C THR A 159 22.02 -16.32 -12.86
N MET A 160 20.77 -16.57 -12.48
CA MET A 160 20.06 -15.71 -11.53
C MET A 160 20.72 -15.71 -10.16
N LEU A 161 21.14 -16.88 -9.66
CA LEU A 161 21.85 -16.99 -8.39
C LEU A 161 23.19 -16.25 -8.41
N ASP A 162 23.98 -16.40 -9.48
CA ASP A 162 25.25 -15.68 -9.62
C ASP A 162 25.04 -14.15 -9.59
N ASN A 163 23.96 -13.67 -10.21
CA ASN A 163 23.61 -12.24 -10.19
C ASN A 163 23.13 -11.77 -8.80
N ILE A 164 22.39 -12.61 -8.08
CA ILE A 164 21.99 -12.35 -6.69
C ILE A 164 23.21 -12.31 -5.76
N GLU A 165 24.11 -13.27 -5.87
CA GLU A 165 25.37 -13.28 -5.12
C GLU A 165 26.21 -12.05 -5.46
N LYS A 166 26.21 -11.64 -6.74
CA LYS A 166 26.87 -10.42 -7.18
C LYS A 166 26.26 -9.17 -6.55
N MET A 167 24.93 -9.03 -6.54
CA MET A 167 24.22 -7.97 -5.83
C MET A 167 24.62 -7.93 -4.35
N ASN A 168 24.54 -9.07 -3.67
CA ASN A 168 24.87 -9.22 -2.25
C ASN A 168 26.35 -8.91 -1.93
N SER A 169 27.26 -9.14 -2.87
CA SER A 169 28.68 -8.80 -2.73
C SER A 169 28.96 -7.30 -2.53
N PHE A 170 28.00 -6.42 -2.86
CA PHE A 170 28.12 -4.98 -2.66
C PHE A 170 27.81 -4.53 -1.21
N GLY A 171 27.44 -5.44 -0.30
CA GLY A 171 27.17 -5.11 1.10
C GLY A 171 25.77 -4.51 1.33
N SER A 172 25.61 -3.59 2.28
CA SER A 172 24.33 -2.91 2.51
C SER A 172 24.04 -1.93 1.38
N ARG A 173 22.84 -2.01 0.80
CA ARG A 173 22.41 -1.22 -0.36
C ARG A 173 21.32 -0.20 0.00
N THR A 174 21.34 0.29 1.24
CA THR A 174 20.49 1.43 1.65
C THR A 174 20.69 2.62 0.72
N THR A 175 19.67 3.46 0.54
CA THR A 175 19.68 4.58 -0.42
C THR A 175 20.99 5.36 -0.35
N GLY A 176 21.61 5.62 -1.51
CA GLY A 176 22.87 6.36 -1.63
C GLY A 176 24.11 5.77 -0.95
N SER A 177 24.06 4.55 -0.38
CA SER A 177 25.26 3.90 0.15
C SER A 177 26.29 3.59 -0.95
N GLU A 178 27.55 3.35 -0.56
CA GLU A 178 28.57 2.89 -1.52
C GLU A 178 28.13 1.58 -2.20
N GLY A 179 27.60 0.63 -1.43
CA GLY A 179 27.09 -0.63 -1.97
C GLY A 179 25.95 -0.44 -2.96
N HIS A 180 25.03 0.48 -2.66
CA HIS A 180 23.92 0.81 -3.54
C HIS A 180 24.41 1.46 -4.85
N ASN A 181 25.33 2.41 -4.78
CA ASN A 181 25.88 3.05 -5.97
C ASN A 181 26.72 2.08 -6.83
N GLN A 182 27.44 1.15 -6.21
CA GLN A 182 28.13 0.06 -6.91
C GLN A 182 27.14 -0.89 -7.59
N PHE A 183 26.02 -1.20 -6.93
CA PHE A 183 24.97 -2.03 -7.50
C PHE A 183 24.32 -1.36 -8.71
N ILE A 184 23.94 -0.07 -8.61
CA ILE A 184 23.42 0.69 -9.75
C ILE A 184 24.44 0.70 -10.90
N ALA A 185 25.71 0.99 -10.63
CA ALA A 185 26.74 1.01 -11.65
C ALA A 185 26.89 -0.35 -12.34
N TRP A 186 26.80 -1.44 -11.59
CA TRP A 186 26.81 -2.79 -12.14
C TRP A 186 25.58 -3.07 -13.01
N LEU A 187 24.36 -2.74 -12.54
CA LEU A 187 23.13 -2.88 -13.34
C LEU A 187 23.23 -2.12 -14.67
N GLN A 188 23.73 -0.88 -14.62
CA GLN A 188 23.95 -0.06 -15.81
C GLN A 188 24.96 -0.66 -16.78
N GLN A 189 26.03 -1.25 -16.24
CA GLN A 189 27.00 -1.96 -17.06
C GLN A 189 26.35 -3.18 -17.73
N GLN A 190 25.56 -3.97 -16.99
CA GLN A 190 24.85 -5.12 -17.55
C GLN A 190 23.95 -4.73 -18.72
N VAL A 191 23.13 -3.69 -18.60
CA VAL A 191 22.28 -3.23 -19.71
C VAL A 191 23.07 -2.56 -20.84
N THR A 192 24.22 -1.95 -20.54
CA THR A 192 25.11 -1.39 -21.57
C THR A 192 25.78 -2.50 -22.38
N ASP A 193 26.19 -3.59 -21.72
CA ASP A 193 26.77 -4.79 -22.37
C ASP A 193 25.73 -5.50 -23.26
N MET A 194 24.45 -5.36 -22.92
CA MET A 194 23.30 -5.75 -23.76
C MET A 194 23.08 -4.80 -24.96
N GLY A 195 23.86 -3.73 -25.10
CA GLY A 195 23.74 -2.75 -26.19
C GLY A 195 22.62 -1.73 -26.01
N LEU A 196 22.03 -1.61 -24.82
CA LEU A 196 20.97 -0.65 -24.54
C LEU A 196 21.52 0.70 -24.09
N THR A 197 20.80 1.77 -24.42
CA THR A 197 21.11 3.12 -23.94
C THR A 197 20.55 3.33 -22.54
N VAL A 198 21.44 3.71 -21.61
CA VAL A 198 21.09 4.08 -20.24
C VAL A 198 20.79 5.58 -20.13
N TYR A 199 19.59 5.90 -19.67
CA TYR A 199 19.16 7.26 -19.34
C TYR A 199 19.14 7.42 -17.82
N ARG A 200 19.71 8.50 -17.30
CA ARG A 200 20.08 8.63 -15.89
C ARG A 200 19.48 9.88 -15.24
N ASP A 201 18.96 9.71 -14.04
CA ASP A 201 18.50 10.78 -13.17
C ASP A 201 19.32 10.79 -11.89
N LYS A 202 20.17 11.80 -11.76
CA LYS A 202 21.06 11.95 -10.61
C LYS A 202 20.40 12.75 -9.51
N TYR A 203 20.52 12.26 -8.30
CA TYR A 203 19.99 12.88 -7.09
C TYR A 203 21.08 12.99 -6.03
N THR A 204 20.87 13.91 -5.10
CA THR A 204 21.67 14.04 -3.88
C THR A 204 20.74 14.26 -2.70
N PHE A 205 21.12 13.75 -1.53
CA PHE A 205 20.38 13.97 -0.28
C PHE A 205 21.31 13.83 0.91
N ASP A 206 20.87 14.28 2.09
CA ASP A 206 21.62 14.08 3.32
C ASP A 206 21.39 12.65 3.82
N ARG A 207 22.40 11.80 3.64
CA ARG A 207 22.36 10.39 4.04
C ARG A 207 22.78 10.25 5.51
N TRP A 208 22.08 9.38 6.23
CA TRP A 208 22.41 8.97 7.60
C TRP A 208 22.70 7.47 7.63
N GLU A 209 23.74 7.06 8.34
CA GLU A 209 24.13 5.66 8.49
C GLU A 209 24.60 5.36 9.90
N GLU A 210 23.98 4.35 10.52
CA GLU A 210 24.44 3.81 11.80
C GLU A 210 25.86 3.24 11.69
N LYS A 211 26.69 3.54 12.69
CA LYS A 211 28.00 2.91 12.88
C LYS A 211 28.04 2.03 14.13
N ASN A 212 27.35 2.44 15.19
CA ASN A 212 27.33 1.72 16.46
C ASN A 212 26.09 2.13 17.27
N SER A 213 25.47 1.17 17.96
CA SER A 213 24.40 1.46 18.90
C SER A 213 24.46 0.53 20.11
N SER A 214 24.24 1.08 21.31
CA SER A 214 24.16 0.30 22.55
C SER A 214 23.39 1.04 23.63
N VAL A 215 22.88 0.27 24.60
CA VAL A 215 22.28 0.80 25.83
C VAL A 215 23.06 0.24 27.01
N ILE A 216 23.53 1.10 27.91
CA ILE A 216 24.29 0.71 29.10
C ILE A 216 23.45 1.02 30.34
N LEU A 217 23.22 0.01 31.18
CA LEU A 217 22.49 0.12 32.44
C LEU A 217 23.26 -0.61 33.54
N ASP A 218 23.53 0.06 34.68
CA ASP A 218 24.29 -0.51 35.80
C ASP A 218 25.65 -1.13 35.37
N ASN A 219 26.36 -0.47 34.44
CA ASN A 219 27.61 -0.93 33.80
C ASN A 219 27.48 -2.25 33.01
N GLN A 220 26.26 -2.67 32.68
CA GLN A 220 25.98 -3.80 31.80
C GLN A 220 25.41 -3.30 30.48
N GLU A 221 25.86 -3.90 29.40
CA GLU A 221 25.31 -3.65 28.08
C GLU A 221 23.97 -4.38 27.94
N ILE A 222 22.98 -3.66 27.43
CA ILE A 222 21.68 -4.14 27.01
C ILE A 222 21.71 -4.17 25.49
N HIS A 223 21.40 -5.35 24.95
CA HIS A 223 21.39 -5.59 23.51
C HIS A 223 20.38 -4.67 22.81
N VAL A 224 20.84 -3.98 21.77
CA VAL A 224 20.03 -3.18 20.85
C VAL A 224 19.72 -4.04 19.64
N SER A 225 18.45 -4.16 19.30
CA SER A 225 18.02 -4.95 18.15
C SER A 225 18.32 -4.24 16.83
N SER A 226 18.10 -2.93 16.77
CA SER A 226 18.53 -2.09 15.66
C SER A 226 18.49 -0.60 16.03
N ALA A 227 19.22 0.24 15.31
CA ALA A 227 18.97 1.67 15.36
C ALA A 227 17.61 2.02 14.73
N PHE A 228 17.01 3.12 15.18
CA PHE A 228 15.91 3.75 14.44
C PHE A 228 16.52 4.62 13.32
N PRO A 229 16.35 4.26 12.04
CA PRO A 229 16.98 4.98 10.93
C PRO A 229 16.61 6.47 10.92
N TYR A 230 17.59 7.35 10.70
CA TYR A 230 17.38 8.80 10.66
C TYR A 230 16.81 9.39 11.97
N SER A 231 16.91 8.71 13.11
CA SER A 231 16.47 9.28 14.38
C SER A 231 17.36 10.45 14.83
N GLY A 232 18.67 10.25 14.84
CA GLY A 232 19.67 11.20 15.31
C GLY A 232 20.91 10.44 15.75
N GLU A 233 21.80 11.11 16.48
CA GLU A 233 23.08 10.54 16.87
C GLU A 233 23.56 11.07 18.22
N THR A 234 24.48 10.34 18.83
CA THR A 234 25.27 10.73 19.99
C THR A 234 26.74 10.80 19.61
N ASP A 235 27.58 11.39 20.47
CA ASP A 235 29.02 11.15 20.41
C ASP A 235 29.36 9.75 20.95
N THR A 236 30.66 9.41 20.95
CA THR A 236 31.19 8.13 21.43
C THR A 236 30.94 7.87 22.92
N ASN A 237 30.66 8.91 23.72
CA ASN A 237 30.36 8.77 25.15
C ASN A 237 28.87 8.52 25.39
N GLY A 238 28.04 8.71 24.36
CA GLY A 238 26.59 8.58 24.45
C GLY A 238 25.94 9.68 25.28
N VAL A 239 24.66 9.48 25.55
CA VAL A 239 23.86 10.34 26.41
C VAL A 239 23.49 9.55 27.67
N THR A 240 24.00 9.99 28.82
CA THR A 240 23.61 9.46 30.13
C THR A 240 22.45 10.24 30.74
N GLY A 241 21.43 9.56 31.25
CA GLY A 241 20.31 10.17 31.94
C GLY A 241 19.45 9.15 32.67
N GLU A 242 18.56 9.64 33.52
CA GLU A 242 17.50 8.83 34.12
C GLU A 242 16.59 8.27 33.01
N PHE A 243 16.23 7.00 33.12
CA PHE A 243 15.24 6.37 32.24
C PHE A 243 13.84 6.66 32.79
N VAL A 244 12.91 7.05 31.91
CA VAL A 244 11.51 7.32 32.28
C VAL A 244 10.59 6.56 31.34
N TYR A 245 9.75 5.71 31.92
CA TYR A 245 8.75 4.98 31.17
C TYR A 245 7.60 5.90 30.80
N THR A 246 7.30 6.01 29.51
CA THR A 246 6.17 6.82 29.02
C THR A 246 5.47 6.17 27.82
N LYS A 247 4.43 6.85 27.31
CA LYS A 247 3.74 6.49 26.08
C LYS A 247 4.25 7.37 24.93
N PRO A 248 4.28 6.86 23.70
CA PRO A 248 4.56 7.69 22.53
C PRO A 248 3.69 8.95 22.52
N GLY A 249 4.33 10.12 22.35
CA GLY A 249 3.70 11.44 22.33
C GLY A 249 3.34 12.04 23.70
N LYS A 250 3.76 11.42 24.82
CA LYS A 250 3.55 11.94 26.20
C LYS A 250 4.87 12.13 26.93
N TYR A 251 5.75 12.93 26.37
CA TYR A 251 7.15 13.01 26.78
C TYR A 251 7.45 14.00 27.92
N GLU A 252 6.43 14.63 28.51
CA GLU A 252 6.60 15.70 29.50
C GLU A 252 7.41 15.26 30.73
N GLU A 253 7.21 14.03 31.20
CA GLU A 253 7.92 13.48 32.36
C GLU A 253 9.38 13.11 32.07
N ALA A 254 9.72 12.93 30.77
CA ALA A 254 11.04 12.56 30.28
C ALA A 254 11.89 13.79 29.86
N LYS A 255 11.46 15.01 30.16
CA LYS A 255 12.24 16.23 29.88
C LYS A 255 13.63 16.18 30.53
N GLY A 256 14.68 16.36 29.72
CA GLY A 256 16.08 16.29 30.13
C GLY A 256 16.58 14.88 30.46
N LYS A 257 15.78 13.84 30.18
CA LYS A 257 16.00 12.44 30.53
C LYS A 257 15.92 11.55 29.28
N ILE A 258 15.98 10.24 29.46
CA ILE A 258 15.86 9.24 28.39
C ILE A 258 14.47 8.61 28.48
N ALA A 259 13.70 8.69 27.40
CA ALA A 259 12.36 8.12 27.37
C ALA A 259 12.42 6.64 27.00
N VAL A 260 11.63 5.83 27.67
CA VAL A 260 11.44 4.41 27.36
C VAL A 260 9.98 4.21 26.99
N VAL A 261 9.72 3.76 25.77
CA VAL A 261 8.37 3.56 25.23
C VAL A 261 8.23 2.15 24.68
N GLU A 262 7.03 1.60 24.73
CA GLU A 262 6.71 0.30 24.13
C GLU A 262 5.86 0.48 22.87
N ILE A 263 6.28 -0.14 21.77
CA ILE A 263 5.47 -0.29 20.57
C ILE A 263 5.09 -1.76 20.42
N LYS A 264 3.80 -2.01 20.61
CA LYS A 264 3.21 -3.34 20.45
C LYS A 264 2.96 -3.63 18.98
N ASN A 265 3.53 -4.71 18.45
CA ASN A 265 3.26 -5.25 17.13
C ASN A 265 1.76 -5.59 16.95
N PHE A 266 1.27 -5.46 15.73
CA PHE A 266 -0.10 -5.82 15.40
C PHE A 266 -0.31 -7.34 15.37
N LYS A 267 -0.98 -7.88 16.40
CA LYS A 267 -1.37 -9.31 16.40
C LYS A 267 -2.68 -9.60 15.64
N ASN A 268 -3.60 -8.63 15.60
CA ASN A 268 -4.94 -8.77 15.01
C ASN A 268 -5.35 -7.47 14.29
N PHE A 269 -4.46 -6.91 13.46
CA PHE A 269 -4.85 -5.75 12.67
C PHE A 269 -6.00 -6.15 11.72
N PRO A 270 -7.08 -5.37 11.64
CA PRO A 270 -8.15 -5.65 10.68
C PRO A 270 -7.61 -5.40 9.27
N MET A 271 -6.99 -6.42 8.64
CA MET A 271 -6.37 -6.32 7.30
C MET A 271 -7.32 -5.78 6.23
N ALA A 272 -8.63 -5.95 6.44
CA ALA A 272 -9.67 -5.33 5.66
C ALA A 272 -9.59 -3.79 5.59
N LEU A 273 -8.87 -3.10 6.48
CA LEU A 273 -8.67 -1.66 6.39
C LEU A 273 -7.57 -1.24 5.41
N VAL A 274 -6.66 -2.14 5.05
CA VAL A 274 -5.49 -1.82 4.21
C VAL A 274 -5.41 -2.67 2.94
N MET A 275 -6.08 -3.82 2.92
CA MET A 275 -6.09 -4.74 1.80
C MET A 275 -7.51 -5.17 1.44
N ASN A 276 -7.74 -5.39 0.15
CA ASN A 276 -8.98 -5.89 -0.40
C ASN A 276 -8.69 -6.91 -1.51
N ILE A 277 -9.01 -8.18 -1.23
CA ILE A 277 -8.83 -9.28 -2.18
C ILE A 277 -9.74 -9.08 -3.39
N ARG A 278 -9.14 -9.23 -4.57
CA ARG A 278 -9.78 -9.32 -5.87
C ARG A 278 -10.09 -10.78 -6.20
N GLU A 279 -9.06 -11.61 -6.17
CA GLU A 279 -9.10 -13.05 -6.45
C GLU A 279 -7.94 -13.77 -5.74
N LYS A 280 -7.97 -15.10 -5.68
CA LYS A 280 -6.92 -15.94 -5.13
C LYS A 280 -6.62 -17.12 -6.04
N PHE A 281 -5.35 -17.50 -6.15
CA PHE A 281 -4.94 -18.70 -6.85
C PHE A 281 -4.07 -19.57 -5.95
N ARG A 282 -4.53 -20.79 -5.68
CA ARG A 282 -3.89 -21.77 -4.78
C ARG A 282 -3.52 -21.21 -3.39
N ALA A 283 -4.26 -20.20 -2.93
CA ALA A 283 -4.12 -19.56 -1.62
C ALA A 283 -5.39 -19.74 -0.75
N PRO A 284 -5.64 -20.93 -0.16
CA PRO A 284 -6.90 -21.24 0.52
C PRO A 284 -7.18 -20.36 1.76
N GLY A 285 -6.15 -19.73 2.35
CA GLY A 285 -6.25 -18.93 3.57
C GLY A 285 -6.62 -17.45 3.40
N GLY A 286 -6.53 -16.89 2.18
CA GLY A 286 -6.62 -15.44 1.98
C GLY A 286 -5.39 -14.69 2.51
N ILE A 287 -5.59 -13.50 3.06
CA ILE A 287 -4.51 -12.67 3.63
C ILE A 287 -4.16 -13.21 5.03
N PRO A 288 -2.92 -13.65 5.29
CA PRO A 288 -2.47 -13.99 6.64
C PRO A 288 -2.47 -12.75 7.54
N SER A 289 -2.86 -12.91 8.80
CA SER A 289 -3.06 -11.78 9.73
C SER A 289 -1.78 -11.11 10.22
N ASP A 290 -0.64 -11.73 9.98
CA ASP A 290 0.69 -11.39 10.50
C ASP A 290 1.74 -11.23 9.39
N GLU A 291 1.34 -11.15 8.12
CA GLU A 291 2.26 -10.94 7.01
C GLU A 291 2.60 -9.45 6.83
N GLY A 292 3.89 -9.14 6.77
CA GLY A 292 4.38 -7.75 6.75
C GLY A 292 4.04 -6.95 8.01
N ASP A 293 3.84 -7.61 9.16
CA ASP A 293 3.31 -7.00 10.38
C ASP A 293 4.24 -5.94 11.01
N LEU A 294 5.57 -6.11 10.95
CA LEU A 294 6.53 -5.09 11.42
C LEU A 294 6.50 -3.84 10.55
N VAL A 295 6.48 -4.01 9.22
CA VAL A 295 6.37 -2.90 8.26
C VAL A 295 5.06 -2.15 8.49
N LEU A 296 3.95 -2.88 8.61
CA LEU A 296 2.65 -2.29 8.89
C LEU A 296 2.59 -1.60 10.27
N THR A 297 3.21 -2.21 11.28
CA THR A 297 3.26 -1.64 12.63
C THR A 297 4.02 -0.34 12.65
N THR A 298 5.21 -0.28 12.09
CA THR A 298 6.04 0.94 12.06
C THR A 298 5.45 2.02 11.15
N ALA A 299 4.76 1.65 10.07
CA ALA A 299 4.07 2.60 9.21
C ALA A 299 2.85 3.27 9.89
N LEU A 300 2.20 2.60 10.85
CA LEU A 300 0.97 3.09 11.51
C LEU A 300 1.15 3.52 12.97
N LYS A 301 2.17 3.01 13.65
CA LYS A 301 2.48 3.32 15.06
C LYS A 301 3.78 4.08 15.15
N HIS A 302 3.66 5.40 15.17
CA HIS A 302 4.77 6.31 15.27
C HIS A 302 5.28 6.40 16.72
N ALA A 303 6.61 6.40 16.88
CA ALA A 303 7.24 6.69 18.16
C ALA A 303 7.11 8.16 18.57
N LYS A 304 6.66 9.08 17.70
CA LYS A 304 6.43 10.50 18.04
C LYS A 304 7.72 11.21 18.49
N LEU A 305 8.79 11.02 17.72
CA LEU A 305 10.13 11.53 18.05
C LEU A 305 10.23 13.06 17.93
N ASP A 306 9.44 13.71 17.07
CA ASP A 306 9.34 15.18 17.04
C ASP A 306 8.87 15.71 18.40
N GLU A 307 7.80 15.14 18.96
CA GLU A 307 7.30 15.53 20.27
C GLU A 307 8.33 15.25 21.39
N ALA A 308 9.10 14.15 21.29
CA ALA A 308 10.17 13.87 22.23
C ALA A 308 11.26 14.95 22.18
N LYS A 309 11.70 15.33 20.98
CA LYS A 309 12.70 16.38 20.76
C LYS A 309 12.22 17.73 21.27
N GLU A 310 10.98 18.12 20.97
CA GLU A 310 10.38 19.38 21.43
C GLU A 310 10.31 19.48 22.96
N GLN A 311 10.04 18.37 23.65
CA GLN A 311 10.02 18.30 25.10
C GLN A 311 11.42 18.26 25.75
N GLY A 312 12.48 18.23 24.94
CA GLY A 312 13.86 18.17 25.43
C GLY A 312 14.23 16.80 26.01
N VAL A 313 13.59 15.72 25.54
CA VAL A 313 14.07 14.35 25.76
C VAL A 313 15.44 14.21 25.11
N ARG A 314 16.36 13.47 25.76
CA ARG A 314 17.74 13.35 25.32
C ARG A 314 18.01 12.13 24.42
N ALA A 315 17.25 11.05 24.61
CA ALA A 315 17.25 9.87 23.76
C ALA A 315 15.94 9.07 23.97
N VAL A 316 15.58 8.22 23.03
CA VAL A 316 14.39 7.36 23.12
C VAL A 316 14.76 5.89 22.92
N ILE A 317 14.46 5.05 23.90
CA ILE A 317 14.55 3.59 23.77
C ILE A 317 13.15 3.06 23.47
N ILE A 318 13.01 2.35 22.34
CA ILE A 318 11.73 1.85 21.85
C ILE A 318 11.74 0.33 21.95
N VAL A 319 10.86 -0.21 22.78
CA VAL A 319 10.77 -1.64 23.04
C VAL A 319 9.75 -2.29 22.11
N TRP A 320 10.17 -3.33 21.40
CA TRP A 320 9.27 -4.20 20.66
C TRP A 320 8.46 -5.09 21.61
N ASP A 321 7.13 -5.02 21.54
CA ASP A 321 6.24 -5.99 22.22
C ASP A 321 5.43 -6.80 21.19
N GLY A 322 5.31 -8.11 21.41
CA GLY A 322 4.41 -8.96 20.63
C GLY A 322 5.04 -9.64 19.40
N VAL A 323 6.36 -9.69 19.34
CA VAL A 323 7.17 -10.48 18.39
C VAL A 323 8.26 -11.22 19.18
N SER A 324 8.83 -12.29 18.61
CA SER A 324 10.03 -12.91 19.18
C SER A 324 11.22 -11.97 19.08
N ASP A 325 12.23 -12.20 19.93
CA ASP A 325 13.45 -11.39 19.90
C ASP A 325 14.15 -11.54 18.54
N GLU A 326 14.29 -12.77 18.04
CA GLU A 326 14.91 -13.08 16.74
C GLU A 326 14.25 -12.35 15.57
N LYS A 327 12.92 -12.25 15.55
CA LYS A 327 12.17 -11.54 14.51
C LYS A 327 12.42 -10.02 14.54
N ALA A 328 12.73 -9.45 15.70
CA ALA A 328 12.94 -8.01 15.89
C ALA A 328 14.37 -7.56 15.54
N GLU A 329 15.31 -8.49 15.41
CA GLU A 329 16.72 -8.18 15.20
C GLU A 329 17.01 -7.57 13.83
N LYS A 330 17.90 -6.56 13.83
CA LYS A 330 18.50 -5.90 12.64
C LYS A 330 17.51 -5.34 11.63
N GLN A 331 16.30 -5.00 12.08
CA GLN A 331 15.28 -4.39 11.25
C GLN A 331 15.66 -2.94 10.90
N TYR A 332 15.70 -2.61 9.61
CA TYR A 332 15.84 -1.25 9.09
C TYR A 332 14.45 -0.58 9.06
N LEU A 333 13.95 -0.19 10.23
CA LEU A 333 12.59 0.33 10.39
C LEU A 333 12.50 1.51 11.38
N PRO A 334 11.70 2.54 11.07
CA PRO A 334 11.00 2.81 9.81
C PRO A 334 11.88 3.53 8.76
N PHE A 335 11.64 3.28 7.48
CA PHE A 335 12.28 4.00 6.36
C PHE A 335 11.40 5.14 5.79
N THR A 336 10.18 5.29 6.31
CA THR A 336 9.16 6.25 5.85
C THR A 336 9.19 7.60 6.58
N GLU A 337 10.07 7.77 7.57
CA GLU A 337 10.10 8.91 8.48
C GLU A 337 11.25 9.89 8.18
N HIS A 338 11.05 11.18 8.43
CA HIS A 338 12.08 12.20 8.24
C HIS A 338 13.20 12.11 9.31
N TYR A 339 14.26 12.88 9.10
CA TYR A 339 15.32 12.98 10.11
C TYR A 339 14.84 13.75 11.35
N PHE A 340 14.85 13.10 12.51
CA PHE A 340 14.31 13.70 13.74
C PHE A 340 15.34 14.55 14.49
N GLY A 341 16.62 14.19 14.48
CA GLY A 341 17.67 14.84 15.28
C GLY A 341 17.54 14.59 16.79
N ILE A 342 17.08 13.39 17.18
CA ILE A 342 17.10 12.85 18.55
C ILE A 342 17.45 11.35 18.47
N PRO A 343 18.49 10.87 19.18
CA PRO A 343 18.90 9.47 19.07
C PRO A 343 17.80 8.53 19.57
N ALA A 344 17.47 7.52 18.77
CA ALA A 344 16.52 6.48 19.13
C ALA A 344 16.97 5.08 18.68
N VAL A 345 16.72 4.09 19.54
CA VAL A 345 17.12 2.69 19.30
C VAL A 345 15.94 1.75 19.60
N TRP A 346 15.87 0.66 18.85
CA TRP A 346 14.97 -0.45 19.08
C TRP A 346 15.62 -1.51 19.97
N VAL A 347 14.88 -2.01 20.94
CA VAL A 347 15.29 -3.16 21.76
C VAL A 347 14.21 -4.24 21.68
N ASN A 348 14.63 -5.50 21.64
CA ASN A 348 13.72 -6.64 21.66
C ASN A 348 12.92 -6.69 22.98
N LYS A 349 12.02 -7.67 23.08
CA LYS A 349 11.12 -7.78 24.22
C LYS A 349 11.85 -8.16 25.50
N THR A 350 12.75 -9.14 25.42
CA THR A 350 13.45 -9.66 26.60
C THR A 350 14.38 -8.62 27.23
N ASP A 351 15.21 -7.97 26.42
CA ASP A 351 16.12 -6.92 26.86
C ASP A 351 15.38 -5.62 27.17
N GLY A 352 14.36 -5.29 26.38
CA GLY A 352 13.48 -4.16 26.64
C GLY A 352 12.78 -4.23 27.99
N GLN A 353 12.45 -5.42 28.51
CA GLN A 353 11.86 -5.54 29.84
C GLN A 353 12.84 -5.09 30.95
N LYS A 354 14.15 -5.27 30.77
CA LYS A 354 15.18 -4.78 31.70
C LYS A 354 15.17 -3.25 31.72
N VAL A 355 15.11 -2.62 30.53
CA VAL A 355 15.05 -1.17 30.37
C VAL A 355 13.73 -0.59 30.92
N VAL A 356 12.60 -1.25 30.68
CA VAL A 356 11.29 -0.84 31.24
C VAL A 356 11.28 -0.88 32.76
N ASN A 357 11.86 -1.92 33.37
CA ASN A 357 11.97 -2.01 34.83
C ASN A 357 12.87 -0.91 35.39
N ALA A 358 14.03 -0.70 34.77
CA ALA A 358 14.93 0.39 35.13
C ALA A 358 14.27 1.77 35.02
N ALA A 359 13.45 1.98 33.99
CA ALA A 359 12.70 3.22 33.80
C ALA A 359 11.59 3.45 34.84
N LYS A 360 10.96 2.38 35.34
CA LYS A 360 9.99 2.45 36.45
C LYS A 360 10.68 2.73 37.79
N GLU A 361 11.92 2.31 37.93
CA GLU A 361 12.77 2.56 39.10
C GLU A 361 13.55 3.87 38.99
N HIS A 362 13.41 4.62 37.90
CA HIS A 362 14.15 5.87 37.64
C HIS A 362 15.67 5.67 37.72
N LYS A 363 16.17 4.54 37.22
CA LYS A 363 17.61 4.30 37.12
C LYS A 363 18.24 5.17 36.05
N ALA A 364 19.53 5.48 36.22
CA ALA A 364 20.32 6.13 35.20
C ALA A 364 20.99 5.10 34.29
N GLY A 365 21.06 5.40 32.99
CA GLY A 365 21.80 4.63 32.01
C GLY A 365 22.27 5.51 30.87
N THR A 366 23.02 4.92 29.93
CA THR A 366 23.57 5.61 28.77
C THR A 366 23.01 5.01 27.50
N VAL A 367 22.61 5.85 26.54
CA VAL A 367 22.31 5.43 25.16
C VAL A 367 23.43 5.93 24.26
N ILE A 368 24.00 5.03 23.46
CA ILE A 368 24.98 5.33 22.42
C ILE A 368 24.31 5.03 21.08
N LEU A 369 24.36 5.99 20.16
CA LEU A 369 23.96 5.83 18.77
C LEU A 369 24.90 6.68 17.90
N GLU A 370 26.01 6.09 17.49
CA GLU A 370 26.95 6.73 16.58
C GLU A 370 26.46 6.54 15.16
N ALA A 371 26.40 7.64 14.41
CA ALA A 371 26.04 7.62 13.00
C ALA A 371 26.88 8.60 12.20
N GLU A 372 27.09 8.29 10.94
CA GLU A 372 27.72 9.18 9.97
C GLU A 372 26.64 9.86 9.14
N THR A 373 26.77 11.18 8.99
CA THR A 373 25.94 11.94 8.06
C THR A 373 26.80 12.34 6.87
N GLN A 374 26.39 11.92 5.68
CA GLN A 374 27.02 12.33 4.43
C GLN A 374 26.13 13.37 3.75
N LYS A 375 26.61 14.61 3.71
CA LYS A 375 25.98 15.70 2.96
C LYS A 375 26.02 15.41 1.47
N ASP A 376 24.91 15.71 0.78
CA ASP A 376 24.78 15.58 -0.67
C ASP A 376 25.22 14.20 -1.19
N ALA A 377 24.91 13.14 -0.45
CA ALA A 377 25.22 11.77 -0.84
C ALA A 377 24.56 11.45 -2.19
N PRO A 378 25.32 10.97 -3.19
CA PRO A 378 24.78 10.75 -4.52
C PRO A 378 23.96 9.47 -4.57
N THR A 379 22.92 9.51 -5.38
CA THR A 379 22.20 8.31 -5.81
C THR A 379 21.55 8.55 -7.18
N GLU A 380 21.09 7.49 -7.83
CA GLU A 380 20.66 7.59 -9.22
C GLU A 380 19.49 6.63 -9.51
N SER A 381 18.45 7.14 -10.18
CA SER A 381 17.51 6.30 -10.91
C SER A 381 17.99 6.22 -12.36
N PHE A 382 17.73 5.11 -13.03
CA PHE A 382 17.96 5.04 -14.47
C PHE A 382 16.88 4.22 -15.17
N TYR A 383 16.76 4.40 -16.47
CA TYR A 383 15.87 3.57 -17.28
C TYR A 383 16.51 3.20 -18.62
N VAL A 384 16.01 2.11 -19.18
CA VAL A 384 16.33 1.65 -20.53
C VAL A 384 15.05 1.37 -21.31
N LYS A 385 15.14 1.35 -22.63
CA LYS A 385 14.00 1.12 -23.52
C LYS A 385 14.24 -0.04 -24.45
N ILE A 386 13.26 -0.92 -24.58
CA ILE A 386 13.12 -1.83 -25.71
C ILE A 386 12.07 -1.22 -26.64
N GLU A 387 12.51 -0.78 -27.81
CA GLU A 387 11.70 0.01 -28.74
C GLU A 387 10.60 -0.83 -29.39
N GLY A 388 9.34 -0.43 -29.21
CA GLY A 388 8.20 -1.12 -29.83
C GLY A 388 7.88 -0.66 -31.24
N LYS A 389 7.01 -1.39 -31.93
CA LYS A 389 6.48 -1.05 -33.26
C LYS A 389 5.58 0.20 -33.19
N ASN A 390 4.69 0.26 -32.20
CA ASN A 390 3.85 1.40 -31.90
C ASN A 390 4.65 2.50 -31.18
N LYS A 391 4.89 3.61 -31.89
CA LYS A 391 5.66 4.75 -31.39
C LYS A 391 4.88 5.71 -30.49
N LYS A 392 3.63 5.39 -30.13
CA LYS A 392 2.77 6.21 -29.26
C LYS A 392 2.47 5.58 -27.92
N GLU A 393 2.77 4.31 -27.74
CA GLU A 393 2.38 3.57 -26.54
C GLU A 393 3.60 2.97 -25.85
N SER A 394 3.52 2.90 -24.53
CA SER A 394 4.52 2.28 -23.68
C SER A 394 3.92 1.34 -22.65
N ILE A 395 4.74 0.42 -22.17
CA ILE A 395 4.52 -0.34 -20.94
C ILE A 395 5.67 -0.02 -20.01
N ILE A 396 5.35 0.39 -18.78
CA ILE A 396 6.37 0.70 -17.77
C ILE A 396 6.62 -0.56 -16.94
N VAL A 397 7.88 -1.01 -16.89
CA VAL A 397 8.32 -2.07 -15.99
C VAL A 397 9.21 -1.45 -14.92
N ASN A 398 8.87 -1.56 -13.64
CA ASN A 398 9.60 -0.87 -12.58
C ASN A 398 9.93 -1.73 -11.37
N THR A 399 10.99 -1.34 -10.68
CA THR A 399 11.44 -1.84 -9.38
C THR A 399 12.34 -0.80 -8.72
N HIS A 400 12.60 -0.93 -7.42
CA HIS A 400 13.62 -0.13 -6.74
C HIS A 400 14.97 -0.84 -6.66
N THR A 401 16.06 -0.09 -6.46
CA THR A 401 17.44 -0.62 -6.42
C THR A 401 18.07 -0.58 -5.04
N ASP A 402 17.48 0.14 -4.09
CA ASP A 402 17.95 0.25 -2.72
C ASP A 402 17.22 -0.72 -1.79
N GLY A 403 17.96 -1.35 -0.89
CA GLY A 403 17.45 -2.31 0.08
C GLY A 403 18.55 -2.89 0.97
N VAL A 404 18.23 -3.97 1.70
CA VAL A 404 19.09 -4.48 2.79
C VAL A 404 19.40 -5.97 2.68
N ASN A 405 18.73 -6.73 1.82
CA ASN A 405 18.89 -8.18 1.75
C ASN A 405 18.64 -8.76 0.35
N VAL A 406 18.60 -10.09 0.26
CA VAL A 406 18.42 -10.81 -1.01
C VAL A 406 17.04 -10.63 -1.64
N VAL A 407 15.99 -10.37 -0.87
CA VAL A 407 14.61 -10.32 -1.41
C VAL A 407 14.21 -8.88 -1.73
N GLU A 408 14.54 -7.94 -0.86
CA GLU A 408 13.99 -6.57 -0.92
C GLU A 408 14.24 -5.87 -2.26
N GLU A 409 15.47 -5.88 -2.78
CA GLU A 409 15.84 -5.17 -4.02
C GLU A 409 16.14 -6.08 -5.23
N ASP A 410 15.79 -7.38 -5.16
CA ASP A 410 16.11 -8.34 -6.23
C ASP A 410 15.32 -8.18 -7.52
N GLY A 411 14.28 -7.35 -7.50
CA GLY A 411 13.49 -7.05 -8.68
C GLY A 411 14.33 -6.49 -9.82
N ALA A 412 15.43 -5.78 -9.49
CA ALA A 412 16.41 -5.30 -10.47
C ALA A 412 17.14 -6.45 -11.18
N ILE A 413 17.45 -7.55 -10.47
CA ILE A 413 18.02 -8.76 -11.08
C ILE A 413 16.98 -9.47 -11.96
N GLY A 414 15.73 -9.56 -11.49
CA GLY A 414 14.61 -10.06 -12.28
C GLY A 414 14.46 -9.30 -13.59
N MET A 415 14.48 -7.96 -13.55
CA MET A 415 14.40 -7.10 -14.73
C MET A 415 15.56 -7.28 -15.69
N LEU A 416 16.81 -7.48 -15.22
CA LEU A 416 17.92 -7.82 -16.13
C LEU A 416 17.65 -9.11 -16.92
N SER A 417 17.07 -10.11 -16.26
CA SER A 417 16.71 -11.37 -16.91
C SER A 417 15.60 -11.18 -17.94
N MET A 418 14.58 -10.40 -17.59
CA MET A 418 13.50 -10.05 -18.50
C MET A 418 14.02 -9.33 -19.75
N ILE A 419 14.93 -8.36 -19.58
CA ILE A 419 15.53 -7.62 -20.68
C ILE A 419 16.32 -8.56 -21.62
N ARG A 420 17.18 -9.42 -21.07
CA ARG A 420 17.94 -10.40 -21.87
C ARG A 420 17.04 -11.34 -22.65
N TYR A 421 15.95 -11.80 -22.04
CA TYR A 421 14.97 -12.65 -22.69
C TYR A 421 14.30 -11.92 -23.87
N LEU A 422 13.80 -10.69 -23.63
CA LEU A 422 13.07 -9.90 -24.62
C LEU A 422 13.93 -9.47 -25.82
N GLN A 423 15.23 -9.23 -25.63
CA GLN A 423 16.15 -8.93 -26.73
C GLN A 423 16.34 -10.08 -27.73
N GLN A 424 15.98 -11.31 -27.32
CA GLN A 424 16.01 -12.49 -28.18
C GLN A 424 14.68 -12.73 -28.91
N GLN A 425 13.63 -11.96 -28.57
CA GLN A 425 12.31 -12.10 -29.15
C GLN A 425 12.10 -11.15 -30.34
N GLU A 426 10.97 -11.31 -31.03
CA GLU A 426 10.52 -10.30 -31.99
C GLU A 426 10.31 -8.95 -31.30
N GLN A 427 10.42 -7.89 -32.09
CA GLN A 427 10.18 -6.53 -31.60
C GLN A 427 8.78 -6.44 -30.95
N PRO A 428 8.66 -5.91 -29.71
CA PRO A 428 7.37 -5.79 -29.05
C PRO A 428 6.45 -4.80 -29.77
N GLU A 429 5.15 -4.90 -29.53
CA GLU A 429 4.20 -3.95 -30.08
C GLU A 429 4.37 -2.57 -29.46
N ARG A 430 4.62 -2.49 -28.15
CA ARG A 430 4.78 -1.23 -27.41
C ARG A 430 6.19 -1.04 -26.90
N THR A 431 6.59 0.22 -26.73
CA THR A 431 7.91 0.51 -26.14
C THR A 431 7.90 0.11 -24.67
N MET A 432 8.75 -0.84 -24.29
CA MET A 432 8.90 -1.27 -22.90
C MET A 432 9.95 -0.41 -22.23
N ILE A 433 9.59 0.24 -21.12
CA ILE A 433 10.45 1.16 -20.37
C ILE A 433 10.77 0.51 -19.04
N PHE A 434 11.99 -0.03 -18.93
CA PHE A 434 12.50 -0.67 -17.71
C PHE A 434 13.14 0.39 -16.83
N THR A 435 12.53 0.66 -15.69
CA THR A 435 12.90 1.73 -14.76
C THR A 435 13.40 1.16 -13.45
N PHE A 436 14.63 1.54 -13.09
CA PHE A 436 15.32 1.15 -11.87
C PHE A 436 15.39 2.38 -10.99
N VAL A 437 14.53 2.44 -9.97
CA VAL A 437 14.36 3.66 -9.16
C VAL A 437 15.12 3.60 -7.85
N THR A 438 15.72 4.73 -7.47
CA THR A 438 16.30 4.88 -6.14
C THR A 438 15.34 5.56 -5.17
N GLY A 439 15.48 5.26 -3.88
CA GLY A 439 14.95 6.07 -2.80
C GLY A 439 13.77 5.45 -2.09
N HIS A 440 13.51 4.15 -2.32
CA HIS A 440 12.49 3.41 -1.58
C HIS A 440 12.79 3.40 -0.08
N PHE A 441 14.06 3.29 0.32
CA PHE A 441 14.51 3.35 1.72
C PHE A 441 14.66 4.78 2.26
N ARG A 442 14.28 5.79 1.47
CA ARG A 442 14.30 7.21 1.85
C ARG A 442 13.09 7.96 1.26
N LEU A 443 11.90 7.37 1.42
CA LEU A 443 10.65 7.95 0.90
C LEU A 443 10.41 9.42 1.26
N PRO A 444 10.75 9.96 2.44
CA PRO A 444 10.53 11.38 2.71
C PRO A 444 11.22 12.33 1.72
N GLU A 445 12.34 11.93 1.12
CA GLU A 445 13.04 12.69 0.08
C GLU A 445 12.60 12.28 -1.33
N PHE A 446 12.27 10.99 -1.54
CA PHE A 446 12.12 10.42 -2.88
C PHE A 446 10.70 9.98 -3.25
N LYS A 447 9.70 10.10 -2.37
CA LYS A 447 8.36 9.54 -2.64
C LYS A 447 7.52 10.32 -3.64
N GLY A 448 7.96 11.49 -4.12
CA GLY A 448 7.17 12.34 -5.00
C GLY A 448 5.72 12.54 -4.49
N THR A 449 4.76 11.90 -5.16
CA THR A 449 3.33 11.88 -4.76
C THR A 449 2.92 10.68 -3.91
N SER A 450 3.61 9.54 -3.98
CA SER A 450 3.27 8.35 -3.19
C SER A 450 4.46 7.43 -2.86
N GLN A 451 5.23 7.00 -3.86
CA GLN A 451 6.39 6.09 -3.73
C GLN A 451 7.55 6.56 -4.63
N ALA A 452 8.72 5.92 -4.56
CA ALA A 452 9.93 6.36 -5.26
C ALA A 452 9.74 6.50 -6.77
N THR A 453 9.00 5.57 -7.38
CA THR A 453 8.65 5.58 -8.81
C THR A 453 7.92 6.84 -9.23
N SER A 454 7.16 7.48 -8.33
CA SER A 454 6.45 8.71 -8.69
C SER A 454 7.39 9.89 -8.94
N THR A 455 8.58 9.93 -8.31
CA THR A 455 9.61 10.94 -8.59
C THR A 455 10.14 10.79 -10.01
N TRP A 456 10.43 9.55 -10.43
CA TRP A 456 10.81 9.27 -11.82
C TRP A 456 9.68 9.61 -12.80
N MET A 457 8.43 9.25 -12.51
CA MET A 457 7.30 9.58 -13.38
C MET A 457 7.10 11.10 -13.53
N GLN A 458 7.35 11.89 -12.47
CA GLN A 458 7.27 13.35 -12.53
C GLN A 458 8.41 13.96 -13.34
N ALA A 459 9.59 13.34 -13.31
CA ALA A 459 10.74 13.75 -14.11
C ALA A 459 10.55 13.44 -15.61
N HIS A 460 9.79 12.37 -15.93
CA HIS A 460 9.63 11.85 -17.28
C HIS A 460 8.18 11.77 -17.79
N PRO A 461 7.38 12.86 -17.76
CA PRO A 461 6.02 12.84 -18.28
C PRO A 461 5.93 12.42 -19.76
N GLU A 462 6.98 12.70 -20.55
CA GLU A 462 7.09 12.34 -21.96
C GLU A 462 7.07 10.84 -22.25
N LEU A 463 7.33 10.02 -21.24
CA LEU A 463 7.40 8.57 -21.36
C LEU A 463 6.07 7.85 -21.08
N TRP A 464 5.05 8.55 -20.55
CA TRP A 464 3.84 7.89 -20.07
C TRP A 464 2.52 8.68 -20.13
N ASP A 465 2.54 10.01 -20.13
CA ASP A 465 1.31 10.78 -19.89
C ASP A 465 0.33 10.81 -21.09
N GLY A 466 0.83 10.56 -22.30
CA GLY A 466 0.08 10.56 -23.56
C GLY A 466 -0.38 11.93 -24.05
N LYS A 467 0.26 13.02 -23.62
CA LYS A 467 0.08 14.34 -24.24
C LYS A 467 0.68 14.39 -25.65
N ASP A 468 0.39 15.46 -26.40
CA ASP A 468 0.87 15.61 -27.79
C ASP A 468 2.40 15.44 -27.88
N GLY A 469 2.83 14.41 -28.62
CA GLY A 469 4.24 14.07 -28.81
C GLY A 469 4.86 13.16 -27.73
N HIS A 470 4.12 12.84 -26.67
CA HIS A 470 4.54 11.94 -25.60
C HIS A 470 4.06 10.50 -25.85
N LEU A 471 4.76 9.53 -25.24
CA LEU A 471 4.25 8.17 -25.14
C LEU A 471 3.09 8.11 -24.14
N LYS A 472 2.12 7.23 -24.39
CA LYS A 472 1.08 6.87 -23.44
C LYS A 472 1.42 5.53 -22.82
N ALA A 473 1.63 5.50 -21.50
CA ALA A 473 1.71 4.24 -20.77
C ALA A 473 0.32 3.62 -20.71
N VAL A 474 0.15 2.47 -21.37
CA VAL A 474 -1.13 1.75 -21.46
C VAL A 474 -1.20 0.57 -20.50
N ALA A 475 -0.05 0.15 -19.95
CA ALA A 475 0.03 -0.81 -18.86
C ALA A 475 1.30 -0.60 -18.02
N GLY A 476 1.34 -1.23 -16.85
CA GLY A 476 2.51 -1.24 -15.98
C GLY A 476 2.74 -2.60 -15.30
N LEU A 477 4.00 -2.93 -15.04
CA LEU A 477 4.41 -4.15 -14.36
C LEU A 477 5.47 -3.83 -13.30
N THR A 478 5.20 -4.14 -12.05
CA THR A 478 6.15 -3.96 -10.95
C THR A 478 6.71 -5.30 -10.49
N VAL A 479 8.03 -5.37 -10.40
CA VAL A 479 8.81 -6.58 -10.12
C VAL A 479 9.50 -6.41 -8.78
N GLU A 480 8.97 -7.02 -7.72
CA GLU A 480 9.51 -6.89 -6.35
C GLU A 480 9.47 -8.24 -5.61
N HIS A 481 10.45 -8.44 -4.73
CA HIS A 481 10.50 -9.45 -3.67
C HIS A 481 10.39 -10.90 -4.15
N LEU A 482 11.26 -11.26 -5.09
CA LEU A 482 11.26 -12.57 -5.72
C LEU A 482 11.90 -13.63 -4.80
N GLY A 483 11.63 -14.91 -5.09
CA GLY A 483 12.26 -16.04 -4.41
C GLY A 483 12.01 -16.16 -2.89
N SER A 484 11.08 -15.39 -2.32
CA SER A 484 10.89 -15.34 -0.87
C SER A 484 10.23 -16.59 -0.27
N LEU A 485 10.88 -17.19 0.73
CA LEU A 485 10.31 -18.23 1.58
C LEU A 485 9.69 -17.67 2.86
N GLU A 486 8.65 -18.33 3.38
CA GLU A 486 7.91 -17.89 4.57
C GLU A 486 8.60 -18.35 5.87
N TRP A 487 8.89 -17.37 6.73
CA TRP A 487 9.35 -17.55 8.11
C TRP A 487 8.41 -16.82 9.06
N LYS A 488 8.08 -17.44 10.19
CA LYS A 488 7.11 -16.92 11.18
C LYS A 488 7.49 -17.30 12.60
N ASP A 489 6.99 -16.51 13.55
CA ASP A 489 6.93 -16.91 14.95
C ASP A 489 5.97 -18.10 15.10
N ASN A 490 6.48 -19.24 15.53
CA ASN A 490 5.68 -20.42 15.80
C ASN A 490 4.91 -20.29 17.13
N ALA A 491 4.06 -21.27 17.44
CA ALA A 491 3.25 -21.24 18.66
C ALA A 491 4.06 -21.20 19.98
N SER A 492 5.34 -21.61 19.95
CA SER A 492 6.27 -21.49 21.07
C SER A 492 7.06 -20.18 21.11
N GLY A 493 6.83 -19.27 20.16
CA GLY A 493 7.53 -17.99 20.07
C GLY A 493 8.93 -18.07 19.48
N GLN A 494 9.25 -19.14 18.74
CA GLN A 494 10.50 -19.25 17.98
C GLN A 494 10.26 -18.83 16.54
N TYR A 495 11.15 -18.03 15.98
CA TYR A 495 11.12 -17.64 14.58
C TYR A 495 11.72 -18.76 13.72
N ALA A 496 10.96 -19.29 12.77
CA ALA A 496 11.36 -20.50 12.04
C ALA A 496 10.71 -20.58 10.64
N PRO A 497 11.29 -21.34 9.70
CA PRO A 497 10.68 -21.57 8.39
C PRO A 497 9.37 -22.34 8.54
N THR A 498 8.36 -21.96 7.76
CA THR A 498 7.05 -22.64 7.78
C THR A 498 6.95 -23.79 6.78
N GLY A 499 7.95 -23.92 5.89
CA GLY A 499 7.97 -24.86 4.77
C GLY A 499 7.13 -24.42 3.57
N LYS A 500 6.71 -23.15 3.52
CA LYS A 500 5.96 -22.56 2.41
C LYS A 500 6.74 -21.43 1.77
N ILE A 501 6.36 -21.06 0.55
CA ILE A 501 6.70 -19.77 -0.03
C ILE A 501 5.89 -18.66 0.65
N SER A 502 6.43 -17.44 0.66
CA SER A 502 5.71 -16.23 1.09
C SER A 502 4.44 -16.05 0.25
N THR A 503 3.42 -15.37 0.79
CA THR A 503 2.23 -15.07 -0.02
C THR A 503 2.66 -14.15 -1.15
N GLU A 504 2.30 -14.53 -2.38
CA GLU A 504 2.52 -13.71 -3.55
C GLU A 504 1.39 -12.69 -3.63
N PHE A 505 1.48 -11.62 -2.84
CA PHE A 505 0.58 -10.50 -2.99
C PHE A 505 0.82 -9.86 -4.36
N THR A 506 -0.25 -9.67 -5.12
CA THR A 506 -0.16 -9.05 -6.44
C THR A 506 -1.27 -8.03 -6.60
N TYR A 507 -0.92 -6.76 -6.72
CA TYR A 507 -1.90 -5.73 -7.06
C TYR A 507 -2.27 -5.84 -8.54
N ALA A 508 -3.57 -5.94 -8.82
CA ALA A 508 -4.11 -5.83 -10.17
C ALA A 508 -4.96 -4.56 -10.28
N GLY A 509 -4.60 -3.69 -11.23
CA GLY A 509 -5.24 -2.39 -11.41
C GLY A 509 -6.71 -2.49 -11.84
N ASN A 510 -7.13 -3.56 -12.52
CA ASN A 510 -8.50 -3.80 -12.96
C ASN A 510 -8.75 -5.31 -13.25
N GLU A 511 -9.94 -5.67 -13.73
CA GLU A 511 -10.30 -7.08 -14.08
C GLU A 511 -9.40 -7.68 -15.16
N ARG A 512 -8.97 -6.86 -16.14
CA ARG A 512 -8.13 -7.35 -17.24
C ARG A 512 -6.74 -7.72 -16.72
N MET A 513 -6.16 -6.90 -15.84
CA MET A 513 -4.87 -7.17 -15.22
C MET A 513 -4.94 -8.40 -14.30
N GLU A 514 -6.06 -8.59 -13.58
CA GLU A 514 -6.30 -9.81 -12.82
C GLU A 514 -6.31 -11.04 -13.74
N ALA A 515 -7.08 -11.01 -14.82
CA ALA A 515 -7.17 -12.14 -15.75
C ALA A 515 -5.82 -12.45 -16.41
N ILE A 516 -5.04 -11.43 -16.76
CA ILE A 516 -3.67 -11.59 -17.28
C ILE A 516 -2.76 -12.24 -16.23
N TRP A 517 -2.80 -11.79 -14.98
CA TRP A 517 -1.97 -12.38 -13.93
C TRP A 517 -2.36 -13.84 -13.67
N MET A 518 -3.65 -14.13 -13.58
CA MET A 518 -4.16 -15.50 -13.40
C MET A 518 -3.69 -16.43 -14.52
N LYS A 519 -3.74 -15.96 -15.77
CA LYS A 519 -3.19 -16.69 -16.93
C LYS A 519 -1.67 -16.87 -16.81
N ALA A 520 -0.96 -15.85 -16.34
CA ALA A 520 0.49 -15.87 -16.20
C ALA A 520 1.01 -16.86 -15.15
N VAL A 521 0.20 -17.16 -14.11
CA VAL A 521 0.57 -18.08 -13.02
C VAL A 521 -0.09 -19.47 -13.12
N GLU A 522 -0.98 -19.69 -14.09
CA GLU A 522 -1.87 -20.87 -14.15
C GLU A 522 -1.11 -22.22 -14.13
N ASP A 523 0.06 -22.26 -14.77
CA ASP A 523 0.87 -23.46 -14.98
C ASP A 523 1.85 -23.73 -13.82
N ARG A 524 2.03 -22.77 -12.91
CA ARG A 524 2.97 -22.92 -11.80
C ARG A 524 2.41 -23.81 -10.70
N ASN A 525 3.22 -24.79 -10.29
CA ASN A 525 2.86 -25.73 -9.23
C ASN A 525 3.01 -25.14 -7.84
N ASN A 526 4.06 -24.35 -7.62
CA ASN A 526 4.37 -23.69 -6.37
C ASN A 526 3.92 -22.22 -6.42
N THR A 527 2.64 -21.97 -6.13
CA THR A 527 2.03 -20.63 -6.10
C THR A 527 1.21 -20.43 -4.84
N ARG A 528 1.19 -19.17 -4.38
CA ARG A 528 0.36 -18.74 -3.26
C ARG A 528 -0.13 -17.32 -3.51
N THR A 529 -0.82 -17.14 -4.64
CA THR A 529 -1.19 -15.83 -5.15
C THR A 529 -2.44 -15.30 -4.49
N VAL A 530 -2.34 -14.08 -3.96
CA VAL A 530 -3.47 -13.29 -3.47
C VAL A 530 -3.51 -11.98 -4.26
N ILE A 531 -4.48 -11.86 -5.16
CA ILE A 531 -4.63 -10.69 -6.00
C ILE A 531 -5.37 -9.62 -5.21
N LEU A 532 -4.80 -8.43 -5.11
CA LEU A 532 -5.32 -7.29 -4.39
C LEU A 532 -5.76 -6.20 -5.37
N ARG A 533 -6.72 -5.38 -4.96
CA ARG A 533 -7.00 -4.08 -5.61
C ARG A 533 -6.55 -2.95 -4.71
N GLY A 534 -6.34 -1.76 -5.28
CA GLY A 534 -6.11 -0.55 -4.48
C GLY A 534 -7.21 -0.36 -3.43
N HIS A 535 -6.83 -0.11 -2.17
CA HIS A 535 -7.77 0.05 -1.07
C HIS A 535 -7.44 1.23 -0.16
N ASN A 536 -8.45 2.00 0.25
CA ASN A 536 -8.33 3.15 1.18
C ASN A 536 -7.18 4.13 0.83
N LYS A 537 -7.03 4.45 -0.47
CA LYS A 537 -5.96 5.31 -1.02
C LYS A 537 -4.53 4.77 -0.84
N PHE A 538 -4.40 3.45 -0.70
CA PHE A 538 -3.14 2.80 -0.40
C PHE A 538 -2.92 1.52 -1.23
N GLN A 539 -1.67 1.31 -1.65
CA GLN A 539 -1.11 0.06 -2.15
C GLN A 539 0.31 -0.09 -1.59
N PHE A 540 0.73 -1.31 -1.27
CA PHE A 540 2.14 -1.59 -0.95
C PHE A 540 2.98 -1.67 -2.23
N GLY A 541 4.26 -1.33 -2.12
CA GLY A 541 5.25 -1.44 -3.21
C GLY A 541 5.24 -0.31 -4.23
N GLU A 542 6.16 -0.40 -5.18
CA GLU A 542 6.44 0.61 -6.22
C GLU A 542 5.41 0.65 -7.35
N SER A 543 4.37 -0.16 -7.23
CA SER A 543 3.26 -0.25 -8.17
C SER A 543 2.21 0.87 -7.97
N GLN A 544 2.17 1.46 -6.77
CA GLN A 544 1.19 2.49 -6.38
C GLN A 544 1.20 3.75 -7.27
N PRO A 545 2.35 4.33 -7.66
CA PRO A 545 2.38 5.50 -8.54
C PRO A 545 1.71 5.27 -9.89
N LEU A 546 1.87 4.09 -10.49
CA LEU A 546 1.26 3.72 -11.77
C LEU A 546 -0.26 3.66 -11.64
N PHE A 547 -0.76 3.02 -10.58
CA PHE A 547 -2.18 2.97 -10.26
C PHE A 547 -2.78 4.37 -10.04
N ASN A 548 -2.08 5.23 -9.29
CA ASN A 548 -2.49 6.62 -9.04
C ASN A 548 -2.54 7.46 -10.33
N ALA A 549 -1.68 7.15 -11.30
CA ALA A 549 -1.67 7.78 -12.62
C ALA A 549 -2.78 7.25 -13.55
N GLY A 550 -3.60 6.28 -13.11
CA GLY A 550 -4.66 5.67 -13.91
C GLY A 550 -4.17 4.61 -14.89
N ILE A 551 -2.90 4.20 -14.80
CA ILE A 551 -2.29 3.18 -15.66
C ILE A 551 -2.70 1.80 -15.11
N PRO A 552 -3.38 0.93 -15.88
CA PRO A 552 -3.69 -0.41 -15.41
C PRO A 552 -2.38 -1.19 -15.22
N MET A 553 -2.24 -1.89 -14.11
CA MET A 553 -0.95 -2.46 -13.70
C MET A 553 -1.09 -3.83 -13.02
N ILE A 554 0.01 -4.57 -13.03
CA ILE A 554 0.26 -5.74 -12.17
C ILE A 554 1.48 -5.41 -11.30
N GLY A 555 1.39 -5.54 -9.98
CA GLY A 555 2.53 -5.34 -9.07
C GLY A 555 2.69 -6.49 -8.09
N LEU A 556 3.72 -7.31 -8.26
CA LEU A 556 4.06 -8.40 -7.35
C LEU A 556 4.83 -7.82 -6.15
N ILE A 557 4.39 -8.15 -4.92
CA ILE A 557 4.96 -7.61 -3.67
C ILE A 557 4.83 -8.59 -2.49
N PRO A 558 5.48 -9.78 -2.50
CA PRO A 558 5.62 -10.61 -1.30
C PRO A 558 6.12 -9.79 -0.10
N MET A 559 5.64 -10.08 1.13
CA MET A 559 6.03 -9.30 2.32
C MET A 559 6.50 -10.22 3.46
N PRO A 560 7.63 -10.93 3.32
CA PRO A 560 8.17 -11.76 4.39
C PRO A 560 8.51 -10.96 5.65
N ASP A 561 8.57 -11.63 6.79
CA ASP A 561 8.85 -10.98 8.09
C ASP A 561 10.28 -10.44 8.20
N TYR A 562 11.22 -11.02 7.45
CA TYR A 562 12.62 -10.60 7.38
C TYR A 562 12.89 -9.56 6.28
N LEU A 563 11.84 -9.05 5.62
CA LEU A 563 11.97 -8.20 4.43
C LEU A 563 12.93 -7.03 4.63
N LEU A 564 12.98 -6.46 5.83
CA LEU A 564 13.80 -5.28 6.14
C LEU A 564 14.96 -5.59 7.08
N VAL A 565 15.41 -6.85 7.15
CA VAL A 565 16.54 -7.27 7.98
C VAL A 565 17.86 -7.02 7.25
N ASP A 566 18.77 -6.26 7.87
CA ASP A 566 20.16 -6.06 7.42
C ASP A 566 21.10 -7.06 8.12
N SER A 567 21.11 -8.30 7.63
CA SER A 567 21.96 -9.38 8.16
C SER A 567 23.26 -9.56 7.37
N ALA A 568 24.20 -10.29 7.97
CA ALA A 568 25.50 -10.54 7.37
C ALA A 568 25.41 -11.46 6.15
N ASP A 569 24.50 -12.44 6.17
CA ASP A 569 24.23 -13.38 5.09
C ASP A 569 23.13 -12.89 4.14
N ARG A 570 22.60 -11.68 4.34
CA ARG A 570 21.59 -11.05 3.48
C ARG A 570 20.33 -11.91 3.32
N GLU A 571 19.99 -12.69 4.35
CA GLU A 571 18.83 -13.59 4.36
C GLU A 571 18.86 -14.66 3.24
N MET A 572 20.04 -15.00 2.72
CA MET A 572 20.20 -16.02 1.67
C MET A 572 19.65 -17.41 2.07
N ASP A 573 19.57 -17.72 3.37
CA ASP A 573 18.96 -18.94 3.89
C ASP A 573 17.42 -18.98 3.74
N LYS A 574 16.80 -17.85 3.41
CA LYS A 574 15.34 -17.67 3.25
C LYS A 574 14.94 -17.41 1.79
N PHE A 575 15.86 -17.59 0.86
CA PHE A 575 15.67 -17.35 -0.57
C PHE A 575 15.72 -18.66 -1.39
N ASP A 576 14.82 -18.77 -2.37
CA ASP A 576 14.79 -19.86 -3.36
C ASP A 576 14.88 -19.30 -4.78
N VAL A 577 16.03 -19.52 -5.42
CA VAL A 577 16.28 -19.05 -6.79
C VAL A 577 15.41 -19.75 -7.84
N ASN A 578 14.95 -20.98 -7.60
CA ASN A 578 14.03 -21.64 -8.53
C ASN A 578 12.65 -21.00 -8.46
N LEU A 579 12.22 -20.58 -7.27
CA LEU A 579 11.01 -19.79 -7.11
C LEU A 579 11.15 -18.42 -7.81
N MET A 580 12.28 -17.73 -7.64
CA MET A 580 12.57 -16.49 -8.38
C MET A 580 12.47 -16.72 -9.90
N HIS A 581 13.09 -17.78 -10.42
CA HIS A 581 13.04 -18.13 -11.83
C HIS A 581 11.61 -18.35 -12.33
N GLU A 582 10.78 -19.12 -11.60
CA GLU A 582 9.37 -19.31 -11.94
C GLU A 582 8.58 -18.00 -11.92
N GLN A 583 8.85 -17.12 -10.95
CA GLN A 583 8.19 -15.82 -10.83
C GLN A 583 8.56 -14.87 -11.96
N VAL A 584 9.84 -14.81 -12.35
CA VAL A 584 10.30 -14.04 -13.52
C VAL A 584 9.63 -14.57 -14.80
N GLY A 585 9.49 -15.89 -14.94
CA GLY A 585 8.72 -16.50 -16.03
C GLY A 585 7.26 -16.02 -16.07
N SER A 586 6.56 -16.01 -14.93
CA SER A 586 5.21 -15.45 -14.84
C SER A 586 5.15 -13.96 -15.16
N LEU A 587 6.10 -13.16 -14.69
CA LEU A 587 6.16 -11.72 -14.99
C LEU A 587 6.38 -11.46 -16.48
N LEU A 588 7.25 -12.23 -17.15
CA LEU A 588 7.41 -12.18 -18.61
C LEU A 588 6.12 -12.59 -19.34
N LYS A 589 5.47 -13.67 -18.90
CA LYS A 589 4.19 -14.12 -19.48
C LYS A 589 3.14 -13.02 -19.36
N ALA A 590 3.04 -12.38 -18.19
CA ALA A 590 2.15 -11.24 -17.96
C ALA A 590 2.50 -10.04 -18.87
N LEU A 591 3.78 -9.68 -18.99
CA LEU A 591 4.24 -8.59 -19.84
C LEU A 591 3.90 -8.82 -21.32
N GLN A 592 4.14 -10.03 -21.83
CA GLN A 592 3.78 -10.41 -23.21
C GLN A 592 2.26 -10.37 -23.42
N LEU A 593 1.47 -10.87 -22.48
CA LEU A 593 0.01 -10.80 -22.56
C LEU A 593 -0.50 -9.35 -22.55
N MET A 594 0.10 -8.46 -21.76
CA MET A 594 -0.21 -7.03 -21.82
C MET A 594 0.13 -6.43 -23.18
N ASP A 595 1.30 -6.75 -23.73
CA ASP A 595 1.75 -6.24 -25.03
C ASP A 595 0.92 -6.77 -26.21
N LEU A 596 0.36 -7.97 -26.10
CA LEU A 596 -0.55 -8.54 -27.11
C LEU A 596 -2.00 -8.07 -26.95
N THR A 597 -2.38 -7.53 -25.79
CA THR A 597 -3.75 -7.07 -25.55
C THR A 597 -3.99 -5.69 -26.16
N GLU A 598 -5.10 -5.52 -26.86
CA GLU A 598 -5.51 -4.22 -27.42
C GLU A 598 -5.65 -3.14 -26.33
N THR A 599 -5.22 -1.91 -26.61
CA THR A 599 -5.21 -0.81 -25.62
C THR A 599 -6.59 -0.54 -25.04
N THR A 600 -7.63 -0.64 -25.86
CA THR A 600 -9.02 -0.48 -25.40
C THR A 600 -9.46 -1.59 -24.45
N GLU A 601 -8.84 -2.78 -24.52
CA GLU A 601 -9.13 -3.91 -23.63
C GLU A 601 -8.31 -3.88 -22.34
N LEU A 602 -7.07 -3.35 -22.37
CA LEU A 602 -6.27 -3.06 -21.18
C LEU A 602 -7.00 -2.08 -20.25
N GLY A 603 -7.67 -1.08 -20.84
CA GLY A 603 -8.51 -0.12 -20.12
C GLY A 603 -7.72 0.85 -19.26
N THR A 604 -8.30 1.24 -18.12
CA THR A 604 -7.65 2.10 -17.12
C THR A 604 -7.60 1.40 -15.78
N ALA A 605 -6.72 1.84 -14.88
CA ALA A 605 -6.81 1.40 -13.50
C ALA A 605 -8.17 1.77 -12.89
N ASP A 606 -8.69 0.88 -12.05
CA ASP A 606 -9.85 1.13 -11.22
C ASP A 606 -9.54 2.27 -10.22
N LYS A 607 -10.59 2.84 -9.63
CA LYS A 607 -10.42 3.66 -8.43
C LYS A 607 -10.15 2.78 -7.21
N TYR A 608 -9.55 3.38 -6.19
CA TYR A 608 -9.46 2.81 -4.86
C TYR A 608 -10.84 2.33 -4.37
N SER A 609 -10.87 1.11 -3.84
CA SER A 609 -11.99 0.65 -3.00
C SER A 609 -11.88 1.29 -1.61
N PHE A 610 -12.99 1.37 -0.87
CA PHE A 610 -13.03 2.04 0.45
C PHE A 610 -13.70 1.18 1.52
N PHE A 611 -13.47 1.54 2.79
CA PHE A 611 -14.01 0.89 4.00
C PHE A 611 -13.31 -0.42 4.37
N PHE A 612 -14.04 -1.54 4.42
CA PHE A 612 -13.52 -2.85 4.81
C PHE A 612 -13.41 -3.76 3.59
N GLY A 613 -12.21 -4.04 3.11
CA GLY A 613 -11.94 -5.00 2.05
C GLY A 613 -12.25 -6.45 2.41
N ARG A 614 -12.35 -7.29 1.38
CA ARG A 614 -12.33 -8.75 1.50
C ARG A 614 -10.94 -9.21 1.94
N THR A 615 -10.87 -10.12 2.90
CA THR A 615 -9.59 -10.71 3.35
C THR A 615 -9.56 -12.23 3.30
N LYS A 616 -10.67 -12.86 2.90
CA LYS A 616 -10.82 -14.30 2.78
C LYS A 616 -11.44 -14.67 1.45
#